data_AF-A0A950E1P0-F1
#
_entry.id   AF-A0A950E1P0-F1
#
_cell.length_a   1.000
_cell.length_b   1.000
_cell.length_c   1.000
_cell.angle_alpha   90.00
_cell.angle_beta   90.00
_cell.angle_gamma   90.00
#
_symmetry.space_group_name_H-M   'P 1'
#
loop_
_entity.id
_entity.type
_entity.pdbx_description
1 polymer ?
#
loop_
_entity_poly.entity_id
_entity_poly.type
_entity_poly.pdbx_seq_one_letter_code
_entity_poly.pdbx_strand_id
1 'polypeptide(L)'
;MLVAVTDHAAERFRQRVRGTLDEKTEIASRVARAHAAGRVEPGSAGSVLVRDLARRDVVYVCRPEGASELVVITIWEEGEDAAVPKRFTDALRRDDHRVS
;
A
#
# COMPACT_ATOMS: atom_id res chain seq x y z
N MET A 1 -3.80 15.68 2.61
CA MET A 1 -2.67 14.72 2.47
C MET A 1 -2.62 14.29 1.02
N LEU A 2 -1.46 14.44 0.38
CA LEU A 2 -1.22 13.96 -0.98
C LEU A 2 -0.88 12.47 -0.94
N VAL A 3 -1.34 11.73 -1.95
CA VAL A 3 -1.03 10.29 -2.08
C VAL A 3 -0.51 10.02 -3.47
N ALA A 4 0.77 9.63 -3.55
CA ALA A 4 1.39 9.14 -4.76
C ALA A 4 1.39 7.61 -4.77
N VAL A 5 1.34 6.99 -5.95
CA VAL A 5 1.24 5.54 -6.10
C VAL A 5 2.29 5.05 -7.08
N THR A 6 3.15 4.14 -6.64
CA THR A 6 4.17 3.54 -7.51
C THR A 6 3.53 2.60 -8.54
N ASP A 7 4.21 2.38 -9.65
CA ASP A 7 3.78 1.37 -10.64
C ASP A 7 3.69 -0.03 -10.03
N HIS A 8 4.63 -0.35 -9.13
CA HIS A 8 4.63 -1.60 -8.40
C HIS A 8 3.35 -1.81 -7.58
N ALA A 9 2.90 -0.77 -6.85
CA ALA A 9 1.66 -0.84 -6.09
C ALA A 9 0.44 -1.02 -7.01
N ALA A 10 0.40 -0.33 -8.14
CA ALA A 10 -0.67 -0.45 -9.12
C ALA A 10 -0.74 -1.85 -9.74
N GLU A 11 0.41 -2.44 -10.09
CA GLU A 11 0.50 -3.83 -10.59
C GLU A 11 -0.06 -4.85 -9.60
N ARG A 12 0.30 -4.73 -8.32
CA ARG A 12 -0.23 -5.60 -7.26
C ARG A 12 -1.73 -5.44 -7.10
N PHE A 13 -2.23 -4.21 -7.16
CA PHE A 13 -3.67 -3.95 -7.08
C PHE A 13 -4.45 -4.57 -8.24
N ARG A 14 -3.92 -4.51 -9.47
CA ARG A 14 -4.53 -5.16 -10.65
C ARG A 14 -4.64 -6.68 -10.52
N GLN A 15 -3.70 -7.33 -9.83
CA GLN A 15 -3.79 -8.77 -9.58
C GLN A 15 -5.03 -9.13 -8.76
N ARG A 16 -5.55 -8.19 -7.97
CA ARG A 16 -6.77 -8.33 -7.15
C ARG A 16 -8.03 -7.88 -7.86
N VAL A 17 -8.01 -6.70 -8.51
CA VAL A 17 -9.19 -6.07 -9.10
C VAL A 17 -9.21 -6.33 -10.60
N ARG A 18 -10.11 -7.21 -11.06
CA ARG A 18 -10.41 -7.32 -12.50
C ARG A 18 -11.30 -6.13 -12.91
N GLY A 19 -10.82 -5.25 -13.78
CA GLY A 19 -11.60 -4.10 -14.27
C GLY A 19 -10.78 -3.09 -15.09
N THR A 20 -11.43 -2.00 -15.52
CA THR A 20 -10.90 -0.94 -16.40
C THR A 20 -10.68 0.40 -15.66
N LEU A 21 -10.61 0.40 -14.32
CA LEU A 21 -10.42 1.63 -13.56
C LEU A 21 -8.93 2.02 -13.53
N ASP A 22 -8.63 3.31 -13.52
CA ASP A 22 -7.27 3.79 -13.24
C ASP A 22 -6.87 3.41 -11.81
N GLU A 23 -5.97 2.44 -11.68
CA GLU A 23 -5.70 1.78 -10.40
C GLU A 23 -5.01 2.72 -9.41
N LYS A 24 -4.16 3.62 -9.93
CA LYS A 24 -3.48 4.63 -9.11
C LYS A 24 -4.47 5.60 -8.48
N THR A 25 -5.44 6.08 -9.25
CA THR A 25 -6.51 6.94 -8.75
C THR A 25 -7.36 6.23 -7.70
N GLU A 26 -7.65 4.95 -7.90
CA GLU A 26 -8.41 4.16 -6.93
C GLU A 26 -7.65 3.98 -5.61
N ILE A 27 -6.38 3.55 -5.69
CA ILE A 27 -5.50 3.39 -4.53
C ILE A 27 -5.39 4.72 -3.78
N ALA A 28 -5.08 5.81 -4.48
CA ALA A 28 -4.93 7.13 -3.86
C ALA A 28 -6.20 7.54 -3.10
N SER A 29 -7.36 7.34 -3.71
CA SER A 29 -8.66 7.65 -3.09
C SER A 29 -8.97 6.79 -1.87
N ARG A 30 -8.62 5.50 -1.91
CA ARG A 30 -8.81 4.57 -0.79
C ARG A 30 -7.89 4.90 0.38
N VAL A 31 -6.60 5.11 0.12
CA VAL A 31 -5.60 5.48 1.13
C VAL A 31 -5.92 6.81 1.77
N ALA A 32 -6.26 7.84 0.99
CA ALA A 32 -6.60 9.17 1.53
C ALA A 32 -7.78 9.10 2.51
N ARG A 33 -8.85 8.36 2.16
CA ARG A 33 -10.02 8.17 3.03
C ARG A 33 -9.69 7.36 4.28
N ALA A 34 -8.96 6.25 4.13
CA ALA A 34 -8.56 5.41 5.25
C ALA A 34 -7.66 6.17 6.25
N HIS A 35 -6.73 6.96 5.75
CA HIS A 35 -5.88 7.81 6.58
C HIS A 35 -6.69 8.89 7.30
N ALA A 36 -7.61 9.58 6.60
CA ALA A 36 -8.49 10.55 7.23
C ALA A 36 -9.36 9.94 8.35
N ALA A 37 -9.70 8.65 8.22
CA ALA A 37 -10.40 7.87 9.23
C ALA A 37 -9.49 7.28 10.33
N GLY A 38 -8.20 7.63 10.35
CA GLY A 38 -7.25 7.18 11.37
C GLY A 38 -6.88 5.69 11.29
N ARG A 39 -7.09 5.03 10.14
CA ARG A 39 -6.74 3.61 9.94
C ARG A 39 -5.25 3.42 9.62
N VAL A 40 -4.41 4.05 10.43
CA VAL A 40 -2.97 4.15 10.22
C VAL A 40 -2.21 3.53 11.38
N GLU A 41 -1.18 2.76 11.07
CA GLU A 41 -0.31 2.12 12.04
C GLU A 41 1.15 2.25 11.61
N PRO A 42 2.10 2.35 12.57
CA PRO A 42 3.51 2.31 12.23
C PRO A 42 3.88 0.96 11.62
N GLY A 43 4.57 1.00 10.48
CA GLY A 43 5.19 -0.15 9.86
C GLY A 43 6.70 -0.20 10.12
N SER A 44 7.34 -1.24 9.61
CA SER A 44 8.78 -1.44 9.79
C SER A 44 9.59 -0.49 8.89
N ALA A 45 10.79 -0.08 9.30
CA ALA A 45 11.68 0.88 8.58
C ALA A 45 10.99 2.20 8.19
N GLY A 46 10.22 2.78 9.11
CA GLY A 46 9.62 4.10 8.91
C GLY A 46 8.45 4.12 7.92
N SER A 47 7.93 2.97 7.50
CA SER A 47 6.70 2.92 6.72
C SER A 47 5.47 3.19 7.58
N VAL A 48 4.37 3.56 6.92
CA VAL A 48 3.04 3.70 7.49
C VAL A 48 2.14 2.66 6.82
N LEU A 49 1.50 1.83 7.64
CA LEU A 49 0.50 0.87 7.20
C LEU A 49 -0.85 1.55 7.22
N VAL A 50 -1.55 1.53 6.09
CA VAL A 50 -2.91 2.06 5.97
C VAL A 50 -3.86 0.91 5.66
N ARG A 51 -4.81 0.64 6.55
CA ARG A 51 -5.82 -0.42 6.35
C ARG A 51 -7.02 0.11 5.59
N ASP A 52 -7.42 -0.59 4.52
CA ASP A 52 -8.58 -0.21 3.71
C ASP A 52 -9.87 -0.20 4.55
N LEU A 53 -10.76 0.75 4.26
CA LEU A 53 -12.02 0.91 4.99
C LEU A 53 -13.06 -0.16 4.65
N ALA A 54 -13.14 -0.53 3.38
CA ALA A 54 -14.14 -1.48 2.87
C ALA A 54 -13.63 -2.92 2.94
N ARG A 55 -12.33 -3.12 2.73
CA ARG A 55 -11.68 -4.44 2.68
C ARG A 55 -10.56 -4.50 3.72
N ARG A 56 -10.92 -4.76 4.97
CA ARG A 56 -9.98 -4.69 6.12
C ARG A 56 -8.82 -5.68 6.05
N ASP A 57 -8.94 -6.69 5.20
CA ASP A 57 -7.89 -7.62 4.79
C ASP A 57 -6.78 -6.93 3.98
N VAL A 58 -7.03 -5.79 3.33
CA VAL A 58 -6.06 -5.07 2.49
C VAL A 58 -5.28 -4.04 3.30
N VAL A 59 -3.96 -4.10 3.17
CA VAL A 59 -3.04 -3.16 3.77
C VAL A 59 -2.18 -2.50 2.69
N TYR A 60 -2.22 -1.17 2.64
CA TYR A 60 -1.32 -0.36 1.82
C TYR A 60 -0.07 -0.03 2.64
N VAL A 61 1.10 -0.29 2.08
CA VAL A 61 2.38 0.08 2.69
C VAL A 61 2.85 1.38 2.08
N CYS A 62 2.88 2.42 2.90
CA CYS A 62 3.22 3.77 2.48
C CYS A 62 4.57 4.18 3.06
N ARG A 63 5.35 4.95 2.31
CA ARG A 63 6.48 5.72 2.84
C ARG A 63 6.06 7.18 2.95
N PRO A 64 6.21 7.81 4.13
CA PRO A 64 6.04 9.25 4.25
C PRO A 64 7.08 9.99 3.41
N GLU A 65 6.63 11.01 2.69
CA GLU A 65 7.51 11.93 1.97
C GLU A 65 7.17 13.37 2.42
N GLY A 66 8.11 14.02 3.09
CA GLY A 66 7.84 15.30 3.76
C GLY A 66 6.73 15.22 4.82
N ALA A 67 6.07 16.35 5.08
CA ALA A 67 5.10 16.48 6.18
C ALA A 67 3.66 16.05 5.83
N SER A 68 3.32 15.88 4.55
CA SER A 68 1.92 15.73 4.14
C SER A 68 1.67 14.84 2.92
N GLU A 69 2.68 14.06 2.50
CA GLU A 69 2.58 13.12 1.40
C GLU A 69 2.86 11.68 1.84
N LEU A 70 2.09 10.75 1.28
CA LEU A 70 2.31 9.32 1.39
C LEU A 70 2.54 8.73 0.01
N VAL A 71 3.66 8.03 -0.16
CA VAL A 71 3.96 7.25 -1.36
C VAL A 71 3.58 5.80 -1.09
N VAL A 72 2.58 5.27 -1.79
CA VAL A 72 2.20 3.86 -1.70
C VAL A 72 3.21 3.03 -2.47
N ILE A 73 4.02 2.26 -1.74
CA ILE A 73 5.09 1.44 -2.32
C ILE A 73 4.56 0.08 -2.77
N THR A 74 3.73 -0.54 -1.94
CA THR A 74 3.18 -1.87 -2.21
C THR A 74 1.90 -2.11 -1.41
N ILE A 75 1.24 -3.23 -1.70
CA ILE A 75 -0.06 -3.63 -1.13
C ILE A 75 0.03 -5.11 -0.81
N TRP A 76 -0.53 -5.50 0.32
CA TRP A 76 -0.66 -6.91 0.68
C TRP A 76 -1.98 -7.17 1.40
N GLU A 77 -2.32 -8.46 1.48
CA GLU A 77 -3.55 -8.94 2.10
C GLU A 77 -3.25 -9.83 3.30
N GLU A 78 -4.01 -9.63 4.37
CA GLU A 78 -4.09 -10.50 5.55
C GLU A 78 -5.01 -11.70 5.27
N GLY A 79 -4.65 -12.87 5.81
CA GLY A 79 -5.45 -14.09 5.71
C GLY A 79 -4.80 -15.18 4.85
N GLU A 80 -5.33 -16.40 4.97
CA GLU A 80 -4.79 -17.59 4.30
C GLU A 80 -5.04 -17.58 2.78
N ASP A 81 -6.12 -16.93 2.34
CA ASP A 81 -6.53 -16.80 0.94
C ASP A 81 -6.05 -15.49 0.28
N ALA A 82 -5.02 -14.86 0.84
CA ALA A 82 -4.49 -13.59 0.35
C ALA A 82 -4.06 -13.67 -1.12
N ALA A 83 -4.66 -12.84 -1.98
CA ALA A 83 -4.26 -12.76 -3.39
C ALA A 83 -2.85 -12.18 -3.54
N VAL A 84 -2.45 -11.28 -2.63
CA VAL A 84 -1.10 -10.75 -2.51
C VAL A 84 -0.59 -10.94 -1.07
N PRO A 85 0.04 -12.08 -0.75
CA PRO A 85 0.52 -12.36 0.60
C PRO A 85 1.64 -11.42 1.07
N LYS A 86 1.63 -11.06 2.36
CA LYS A 86 2.64 -10.17 3.01
C LYS A 86 4.10 -10.55 2.73
N ARG A 87 4.43 -11.84 2.65
CA ARG A 87 5.81 -12.33 2.40
C ARG A 87 6.45 -11.78 1.13
N PHE A 88 5.65 -11.37 0.13
CA PHE A 88 6.17 -10.74 -1.09
C PHE A 88 6.62 -9.29 -0.86
N THR A 89 6.07 -8.60 0.14
CA THR A 89 6.53 -7.27 0.56
C THR A 89 7.85 -7.35 1.34
N ASP A 90 8.03 -8.40 2.15
CA ASP A 90 9.29 -8.62 2.88
C ASP A 90 10.48 -8.88 1.94
N ALA A 91 10.23 -9.47 0.76
CA ALA A 91 11.25 -9.68 -0.26
C ALA A 91 11.77 -8.35 -0.84
N LEU A 92 10.89 -7.40 -1.13
CA LEU A 92 11.27 -6.07 -1.63
C LEU A 92 12.13 -5.30 -0.60
N ARG A 93 11.87 -5.50 0.71
CA ARG A 93 12.73 -4.92 1.78
C ARG A 93 14.16 -5.46 1.77
N ARG A 94 14.37 -6.71 1.33
CA ARG A 94 15.73 -7.29 1.25
C ARG A 94 16.52 -6.70 0.09
N ASP A 95 15.84 -6.38 -1.02
CA ASP A 95 16.49 -5.85 -2.21
C ASP A 95 16.82 -4.36 -2.06
N ASP A 96 15.97 -3.56 -1.38
CA ASP A 96 16.26 -2.17 -1.03
C ASP A 96 17.49 -2.02 -0.11
N HIS A 97 17.83 -3.04 0.69
CA HIS A 97 19.03 -3.06 1.51
C HIS A 97 20.33 -3.35 0.73
N ARG A 98 20.27 -3.61 -0.59
CA ARG A 98 21.45 -3.87 -1.43
C ARG A 98 21.85 -2.74 -2.37
N VAL A 99 21.22 -1.57 -2.27
CA VAL A 99 21.68 -0.38 -3.00
C VAL A 99 22.35 0.55 -1.99
N SER A 100 23.67 0.47 -1.92
CA SER A 100 24.57 1.44 -1.28
C SER A 100 25.49 2.02 -2.35
#